data_AF-A0A1Q8B480-F1
#
_entry.id   AF-A0A1Q8B480-F1
#
_cell.length_a   1.000
_cell.length_b   1.000
_cell.length_c   1.000
_cell.angle_alpha   90.00
_cell.angle_beta   90.00
_cell.angle_gamma   90.00
#
_symmetry.space_group_name_H-M   'P 1'
#
loop_
_entity.id
_entity.type
_entity.pdbx_description
1 polymer ?
#
loop_
_entity_poly.entity_id
_entity_poly.type
_entity_poly.pdbx_seq_one_letter_code
_entity_poly.pdbx_strand_id
1 'polypeptide(L)'
;MLPVIYESVDGDWQSQIQADVPEGFVATPGTMNTSVTTSQTDVAQFTVVDVGSDWSYTTVTHRLKHKGKNMTIVHKAKMSNKQPPKIK
;
A
#
# COMPACT_ATOMS: atom_id res chain seq x y z
N MET A 1 -9.05 2.60 -5.01
CA MET A 1 -7.73 2.18 -5.53
C MET A 1 -6.66 3.00 -4.83
N LEU A 2 -5.57 2.36 -4.40
CA LEU A 2 -4.46 3.02 -3.72
C LEU A 2 -3.17 2.78 -4.51
N PRO A 3 -2.67 3.78 -5.27
CA PRO A 3 -1.38 3.68 -5.95
C PRO A 3 -0.22 3.99 -5.00
N VAL A 4 0.85 3.21 -5.11
CA VAL A 4 2.13 3.43 -4.43
C VAL A 4 3.21 3.50 -5.50
N ILE A 5 3.93 4.62 -5.55
CA ILE A 5 4.99 4.87 -6.54
C ILE A 5 6.35 4.62 -5.89
N TYR A 6 7.20 3.86 -6.57
CA TYR A 6 8.61 3.70 -6.22
C TYR A 6 9.46 4.34 -7.32
N GLU A 7 10.37 5.20 -6.91
CA GLU A 7 11.35 5.82 -7.79
C GLU A 7 12.74 5.61 -7.19
N SER A 8 13.68 5.11 -8.00
CA SER A 8 15.08 5.06 -7.61
C SER A 8 15.87 6.15 -8.31
N VAL A 9 16.37 7.11 -7.53
CA VAL A 9 17.35 8.09 -8.02
C VAL A 9 18.72 7.43 -8.22
N ASP A 10 19.08 6.47 -7.37
CA ASP A 10 20.30 5.66 -7.49
C ASP A 10 20.15 4.27 -6.85
N GLY A 11 20.60 3.26 -7.60
CA GLY A 11 20.79 1.88 -7.18
C GLY A 11 19.53 1.02 -7.16
N ASP A 12 19.72 -0.24 -6.78
CA ASP A 12 18.66 -1.24 -6.80
C ASP A 12 17.89 -1.27 -5.49
N TRP A 13 16.58 -1.20 -5.61
CA TRP A 13 15.64 -1.28 -4.49
C TRP A 13 14.70 -2.45 -4.71
N GLN A 14 14.48 -3.22 -3.66
CA GLN A 14 13.43 -4.22 -3.59
C GLN A 14 12.43 -3.78 -2.53
N SER A 15 11.14 -3.92 -2.82
CA SER A 15 10.06 -3.60 -1.89
C SER A 15 9.07 -4.75 -1.81
N GLN A 16 8.73 -5.15 -0.60
CA GLN A 16 7.52 -5.90 -0.30
C GLN A 16 6.51 -4.97 0.37
N ILE A 17 5.27 -5.01 -0.09
CA ILE A 17 4.21 -4.10 0.30
C ILE A 17 3.03 -4.92 0.79
N GLN A 18 2.53 -4.59 1.97
CA GLN A 18 1.39 -5.25 2.58
C GLN A 18 0.36 -4.20 2.99
N ALA A 19 -0.89 -4.40 2.58
CA ALA A 19 -2.01 -3.54 2.98
C ALA A 19 -2.79 -4.23 4.10
N ASP A 20 -2.61 -3.75 5.32
CA ASP A 20 -3.37 -4.16 6.51
C ASP A 20 -4.64 -3.31 6.57
N VAL A 21 -5.69 -3.80 5.92
CA VAL A 21 -7.01 -3.15 5.86
C VAL A 21 -7.82 -3.43 7.13
N PRO A 22 -8.68 -2.49 7.56
CA PRO A 22 -9.54 -2.68 8.73
C PRO A 22 -10.53 -3.83 8.56
N GLU A 23 -11.14 -4.25 9.67
CA GLU A 23 -12.26 -5.18 9.64
C GLU A 23 -13.37 -4.67 8.71
N GLY A 24 -13.95 -5.61 7.96
CA GLY A 24 -14.93 -5.31 6.93
C GLY A 24 -14.31 -4.90 5.59
N PHE A 25 -12.99 -4.73 5.47
CA PHE A 25 -12.35 -4.47 4.18
C PHE A 25 -11.48 -5.63 3.71
N VAL A 26 -11.32 -5.78 2.40
CA VAL A 26 -10.41 -6.75 1.78
C VAL A 26 -9.50 -6.03 0.78
N ALA A 27 -8.18 -6.25 0.92
CA ALA A 27 -7.19 -5.78 -0.05
C ALA A 27 -6.84 -6.89 -1.05
N THR A 28 -6.89 -6.56 -2.34
CA THR A 28 -6.52 -7.47 -3.43
C THR A 28 -5.54 -6.78 -4.38
N PRO A 29 -4.34 -7.35 -4.60
CA PRO A 29 -3.74 -8.44 -3.81
C PRO A 29 -3.37 -7.98 -2.38
N GLY A 30 -3.35 -8.87 -1.39
CA GLY A 30 -3.00 -8.49 0.00
C GLY A 30 -1.51 -8.17 0.22
N THR A 31 -0.64 -8.68 -0.65
CA THR A 31 0.79 -8.40 -0.64
C THR A 31 1.32 -8.31 -2.07
N MET A 32 2.27 -7.41 -2.33
CA MET A 32 2.95 -7.26 -3.61
C MET A 32 4.45 -7.10 -3.42
N ASN A 33 5.21 -7.51 -4.42
CA ASN A 33 6.64 -7.25 -4.51
C ASN A 33 6.90 -6.39 -5.76
N THR A 34 7.79 -5.41 -5.65
CA THR A 34 8.30 -4.61 -6.77
C THR A 34 9.79 -4.37 -6.58
N SER A 35 10.48 -4.10 -7.68
CA SER A 35 11.88 -3.69 -7.66
C SER A 35 12.11 -2.61 -8.71
N VAL A 36 12.89 -1.60 -8.35
CA VAL A 36 13.32 -0.53 -9.26
C VAL A 36 14.83 -0.42 -9.23
N THR A 37 15.44 -0.23 -10.40
CA THR A 37 16.87 0.09 -10.53
C THR A 37 17.06 1.58 -10.79
N THR A 38 18.31 2.04 -10.93
CA THR A 38 18.62 3.47 -11.19
C THR A 38 17.76 4.08 -12.30
N SER A 39 17.15 5.22 -11.99
CA SER A 39 16.27 5.99 -12.88
C SER A 39 15.02 5.26 -13.36
N GLN A 40 14.62 4.19 -12.68
CA GLN A 40 13.36 3.50 -12.92
C GLN A 40 12.29 3.94 -11.93
N THR A 41 11.06 3.92 -12.43
CA THR A 41 9.83 4.13 -11.65
C THR A 41 8.92 2.94 -11.87
N ASP A 42 8.33 2.44 -10.78
CA ASP A 42 7.30 1.40 -10.82
C ASP A 42 6.12 1.76 -9.91
N VAL A 43 4.95 1.24 -10.24
CA VAL A 43 3.70 1.51 -9.53
C VAL A 43 3.08 0.21 -9.04
N ALA A 44 3.00 0.06 -7.73
CA ALA A 44 2.23 -1.00 -7.11
C ALA A 44 0.82 -0.48 -6.78
N GLN A 45 -0.21 -1.25 -7.11
CA GLN A 45 -1.60 -0.84 -6.91
C GLN A 45 -2.43 -1.87 -6.14
N PHE A 46 -3.15 -1.39 -5.14
CA PHE A 46 -4.11 -2.18 -4.38
C PHE A 46 -5.55 -1.77 -4.69
N THR A 47 -6.43 -2.77 -4.73
CA THR A 47 -7.87 -2.57 -4.64
C THR A 47 -8.31 -2.91 -3.23
N VAL A 48 -8.95 -1.95 -2.55
CA VAL A 48 -9.56 -2.16 -1.22
C VAL A 48 -11.07 -2.12 -1.41
N VAL A 49 -11.75 -3.18 -1.00
CA VAL A 49 -13.21 -3.37 -1.14
C VAL A 49 -13.85 -3.39 0.23
N ASP A 50 -14.94 -2.63 0.41
CA ASP A 50 -15.80 -2.69 1.59
C ASP A 50 -16.73 -3.91 1.49
N VAL A 51 -16.69 -4.77 2.50
CA VAL A 51 -17.54 -5.96 2.69
C VAL A 51 -18.37 -5.89 3.99
N GLY A 52 -18.44 -4.72 4.65
CA GLY A 52 -19.32 -4.51 5.82
C GLY A 52 -18.72 -3.69 6.98
N SER A 53 -18.06 -2.55 6.70
CA SER A 53 -17.03 -2.01 7.61
C SER A 53 -17.39 -0.79 8.47
N ASP A 54 -16.64 -0.65 9.58
CA ASP A 54 -16.41 0.62 10.27
C ASP A 54 -15.26 1.40 9.59
N TRP A 55 -15.57 2.58 9.07
CA TRP A 55 -14.65 3.38 8.25
C TRP A 55 -13.47 3.93 9.06
N SER A 56 -12.34 3.22 9.04
CA SER A 56 -11.09 3.60 9.73
C SER A 56 -9.87 3.67 8.77
N TYR A 57 -8.65 3.76 9.31
CA TYR A 57 -7.43 3.92 8.52
C TYR A 57 -6.91 2.58 7.98
N THR A 58 -6.50 2.52 6.71
CA THR A 58 -5.71 1.39 6.21
C THR A 58 -4.24 1.60 6.54
N THR A 59 -3.59 0.60 7.11
CA THR A 59 -2.13 0.63 7.33
C THR A 59 -1.44 -0.03 6.15
N VAL A 60 -0.43 0.62 5.58
CA VAL A 60 0.41 0.05 4.52
C VAL A 60 1.82 -0.08 5.06
N THR A 61 2.33 -1.31 5.06
CA THR A 61 3.67 -1.64 5.52
C THR A 61 4.56 -1.91 4.31
N HIS A 62 5.68 -1.18 4.23
CA HIS A 62 6.70 -1.32 3.20
C HIS A 62 7.95 -1.92 3.83
N ARG A 63 8.40 -3.07 3.34
CA ARG A 63 9.67 -3.69 3.70
C ARG A 63 10.63 -3.53 2.52
N LEU A 64 11.56 -2.58 2.65
CA LEU A 64 12.51 -2.20 1.62
C LEU A 64 13.86 -2.86 1.85
N LYS A 65 14.56 -3.19 0.77
CA LYS A 65 15.94 -3.64 0.79
C LYS A 65 16.76 -2.87 -0.23
N HIS A 66 17.86 -2.28 0.21
CA HIS A 66 18.82 -1.56 -0.65
C HIS A 66 20.25 -1.82 -0.19
N LYS A 67 21.13 -2.20 -1.12
CA LYS A 67 22.55 -2.51 -0.84
C LYS A 67 22.72 -3.46 0.38
N GLY A 68 21.83 -4.46 0.49
CA GLY A 68 21.81 -5.44 1.58
C GLY A 68 21.23 -4.95 2.91
N LYS A 69 20.86 -3.68 3.04
CA LYS A 69 20.24 -3.11 4.25
C LYS A 69 18.72 -3.16 4.13
N ASN A 70 18.06 -3.54 5.23
CA ASN A 70 16.61 -3.58 5.31
C ASN A 70 16.06 -2.32 5.99
N MET A 71 14.93 -1.84 5.52
CA MET A 71 14.20 -0.70 6.08
C MET A 71 12.70 -1.02 6.12
N THR A 72 12.02 -0.61 7.17
CA THR A 72 10.56 -0.76 7.27
C THR A 72 9.93 0.62 7.39
N ILE A 73 8.97 0.92 6.52
CA ILE A 73 8.18 2.16 6.56
C ILE A 73 6.72 1.77 6.74
N VAL A 74 6.03 2.42 7.67
CA VAL A 74 4.60 2.21 7.91
C VAL A 74 3.87 3.51 7.64
N HIS A 75 2.87 3.46 6.76
CA HIS A 75 2.04 4.60 6.42
C HIS A 75 0.56 4.32 6.72
N LYS A 76 -0.17 5.34 7.18
CA LYS A 76 -1.62 5.26 7.39
C LYS A 76 -2.34 6.01 6.28
N ALA A 77 -3.00 5.28 5.39
CA ALA A 77 -3.86 5.85 4.36
C ALA A 77 -5.27 6.05 4.92
N LYS A 78 -5.74 7.30 4.97
CA LYS A 78 -7.13 7.60 5.35
C LYS A 78 -8.06 7.17 4.22
N MET A 79 -9.06 6.36 4.54
CA MET A 79 -10.10 6.02 3.58
C MET A 79 -11.08 7.19 3.40
N SER A 80 -11.38 7.51 2.15
CA SER A 80 -12.36 8.53 1.77
C SER A 80 -13.56 7.84 1.14
N ASN A 81 -14.71 7.89 1.81
CA ASN A 81 -15.97 7.45 1.23
C ASN A 81 -16.65 8.64 0.53
N LYS A 82 -17.03 8.47 -0.74
CA LYS A 82 -17.94 9.40 -1.44
C LYS A 82 -19.40 8.94 -1.37
N GLN A 83 -19.69 7.77 -0.81
CA GLN A 83 -21.07 7.33 -0.60
C GLN A 83 -21.67 8.07 0.59
N PRO A 84 -22.94 8.51 0.49
CA PRO A 84 -23.64 9.11 1.61
C PRO A 84 -23.70 8.11 2.78
N PRO A 85 -23.63 8.59 4.03
CA PRO A 85 -23.74 7.73 5.20
C PRO A 85 -25.03 6.90 5.11
N LYS A 86 -24.95 5.61 5.46
CA LYS A 86 -26.15 4.78 5.60
C LYS A 86 -27.06 5.46 6.62
N ILE A 87 -28.23 5.91 6.17
CA ILE A 87 -29.27 6.45 7.04
C ILE A 87 -29.64 5.32 8.01
N LYS A 88 -29.42 5.55 9.31
CA LYS A 88 -29.85 4.63 10.38
C LYS A 88 -31.36 4.66 10.53
#